data_AF-A0A2G2ZCB6-F1
#
_entry.id   AF-A0A2G2ZCB6-F1
#
_cell.length_a   1.000
_cell.length_b   1.000
_cell.length_c   1.000
_cell.angle_alpha   90.00
_cell.angle_beta   90.00
_cell.angle_gamma   90.00
#
_symmetry.space_group_name_H-M   'P 1'
#
loop_
_entity.id
_entity.type
_entity.pdbx_description
1 polymer ?
#
loop_
_entity_poly.entity_id
_entity_poly.type
_entity_poly.pdbx_seq_one_letter_code
_entity_poly.pdbx_strand_id
1 'polypeptide(L)' 'MKENIARLINHSCMPNCFAGIISLEEDEDRIILIAKKDVLAEDELTFDYRFEVDQNDELKVPYLCGAPNCRKFMN' A
#
# COMPACT_ATOMS: atom_id res chain seq x y z
N MET A 1 8.24 8.58 -18.43
CA MET A 1 8.41 7.56 -17.38
C MET A 1 7.66 6.31 -17.80
N LYS A 2 8.27 5.12 -17.71
CA LYS A 2 7.54 3.85 -17.86
C LYS A 2 6.89 3.55 -16.52
N GLU A 3 5.57 3.42 -16.51
CA GLU A 3 4.79 3.13 -15.31
C GLU A 3 4.00 1.85 -15.54
N ASN A 4 3.74 1.10 -14.46
CA ASN A 4 2.88 -0.08 -14.50
C ASN A 4 1.55 0.22 -13.80
N ILE A 5 0.62 -0.72 -13.86
CA ILE A 5 -0.72 -0.58 -13.25
C ILE A 5 -0.68 -0.59 -11.71
N ALA A 6 0.39 -1.09 -11.09
CA ALA A 6 0.48 -1.21 -9.63
C ALA A 6 0.46 0.16 -8.91
N ARG A 7 0.78 1.24 -9.63
CA ARG A 7 0.66 2.62 -9.12
C ARG A 7 -0.76 3.04 -8.72
N LEU A 8 -1.77 2.29 -9.16
CA LEU A 8 -3.18 2.58 -8.90
C LEU A 8 -3.71 1.84 -7.66
N ILE A 9 -2.87 1.04 -6.99
CA ILE A 9 -3.28 0.23 -5.84
C ILE A 9 -3.31 1.12 -4.61
N ASN A 10 -4.48 1.22 -3.99
CA ASN A 10 -4.74 2.11 -2.87
C ASN A 10 -4.22 1.59 -1.52
N HIS A 11 -4.29 2.47 -0.52
CA HIS A 11 -4.00 2.12 0.86
C HIS A 11 -5.22 1.54 1.60
N SER A 12 -4.96 0.56 2.47
CA SER A 12 -5.84 0.26 3.60
C SER A 12 -5.05 0.00 4.87
N CYS A 13 -5.57 0.45 6.02
CA CYS A 13 -5.03 0.11 7.35
C CYS A 13 -5.31 -1.36 7.73
N MET A 14 -6.14 -2.06 6.94
CA MET A 14 -6.35 -3.50 7.01
C MET A 14 -6.21 -4.10 5.58
N PRO A 15 -4.98 -4.09 5.02
CA PRO A 15 -4.78 -4.40 3.62
C PRO A 15 -4.83 -5.90 3.33
N ASN A 16 -5.21 -6.27 2.11
CA ASN A 16 -5.16 -7.65 1.61
C ASN A 16 -3.82 -8.01 0.94
N CYS A 17 -2.95 -7.03 0.65
CA CYS A 17 -1.60 -7.26 0.13
C CYS A 17 -0.49 -6.71 1.05
N PHE A 18 0.74 -7.18 0.87
CA PHE A 18 1.96 -6.52 1.35
C PHE A 18 2.95 -6.32 0.21
N ALA A 19 3.77 -5.28 0.32
CA ALA A 19 4.93 -5.07 -0.53
C ALA A 19 6.14 -5.82 0.04
N GLY A 20 6.85 -6.54 -0.83
CA GLY A 20 8.14 -7.17 -0.54
C GLY A 20 9.15 -6.81 -1.62
N ILE A 21 10.44 -6.92 -1.27
CA ILE A 21 11.53 -6.78 -2.24
C ILE A 21 12.04 -8.19 -2.53
N ILE A 22 12.18 -8.51 -3.81
CA ILE A 22 12.87 -9.73 -4.26
C ILE A 22 14.10 -9.32 -5.05
N SER A 23 15.21 -10.01 -4.78
CA SER A 23 16.44 -9.87 -5.54
C SER A 23 16.48 -10.93 -6.63
N LEU A 24 16.66 -10.50 -7.88
CA LEU A 24 16.88 -11.40 -9.02
C LEU A 24 18.38 -11.64 -9.22
N GLU A 25 18.73 -12.68 -9.99
CA GLU A 25 20.12 -13.12 -10.22
C GLU A 25 21.03 -12.03 -10.86
N GLU A 26 20.45 -10.97 -11.43
CA GLU A 26 21.16 -9.88 -12.13
C GLU A 26 21.22 -8.56 -11.32
N ASP A 27 21.19 -8.60 -9.97
CA ASP A 27 21.20 -7.41 -9.10
C ASP A 27 20.01 -6.44 -9.32
N GLU A 28 18.93 -6.92 -9.96
CA GLU A 28 17.68 -6.18 -10.09
C GLU A 28 16.74 -6.49 -8.93
N ASP A 29 16.77 -5.65 -7.90
CA ASP A 29 15.74 -5.63 -6.87
C ASP A 29 14.40 -5.17 -7.46
N ARG A 30 13.34 -5.93 -7.18
CA ARG A 30 11.98 -5.59 -7.60
C ARG A 30 11.04 -5.55 -6.41
N ILE A 31 10.19 -4.52 -6.39
CA ILE A 31 9.07 -4.45 -5.47
C ILE A 31 7.93 -5.28 -6.05
N ILE A 32 7.47 -6.26 -5.28
CA ILE A 32 6.32 -7.09 -5.60
C ILE A 32 5.23 -6.90 -4.56
N LEU A 33 3.98 -7.04 -4.98
CA LEU A 33 2.82 -7.09 -4.09
C LEU A 33 2.36 -8.54 -3.97
N ILE A 34 2.26 -9.02 -2.74
CA ILE A 34 1.89 -10.40 -2.42
C ILE A 34 0.59 -10.36 -1.62
N ALA A 35 -0.38 -11.19 -2.02
CA ALA A 35 -1.62 -11.36 -1.29
C ALA A 35 -1.39 -12.01 0.09
N LYS A 36 -2.01 -11.47 1.13
CA LYS A 36 -1.96 -11.98 2.52
C LYS A 36 -3.03 -13.03 2.82
N LYS A 37 -4.07 -13.05 1.99
CA LYS A 37 -5.27 -13.88 2.11
C LYS A 37 -5.83 -14.09 0.72
N ASP A 38 -6.80 -14.99 0.61
CA ASP A 38 -7.58 -15.13 -0.61
C ASP A 38 -8.26 -13.80 -0.96
N VAL A 39 -8.12 -13.39 -2.22
CA VAL A 39 -8.73 -12.19 -2.80
C VAL A 39 -9.76 -12.66 -3.81
N LEU A 40 -11.01 -12.27 -3.60
CA LEU A 40 -12.11 -12.66 -4.49
C LEU A 40 -12.19 -11.72 -5.69
N ALA A 41 -12.94 -12.12 -6.71
CA ALA A 41 -13.25 -11.21 -7.82
C ALA A 41 -13.95 -9.95 -7.30
N GLU A 42 -13.61 -8.79 -7.88
CA GLU A 42 -14.09 -7.46 -7.48
C GLU A 42 -13.56 -6.92 -6.13
N ASP A 43 -12.78 -7.69 -5.36
CA ASP A 43 -12.10 -7.15 -4.19
C ASP A 43 -11.04 -6.12 -4.62
N GLU A 44 -11.08 -4.94 -3.99
CA GLU A 44 -10.04 -3.93 -4.19
C GLU A 44 -8.70 -4.43 -3.61
N LEU A 45 -7.65 -4.41 -4.43
CA LEU A 45 -6.29 -4.65 -3.96
C LEU A 45 -5.80 -3.44 -3.17
N THR A 46 -5.30 -3.67 -1.95
CA THR A 46 -4.79 -2.61 -1.09
C THR A 46 -3.53 -3.06 -0.36
N PHE A 47 -2.59 -2.13 -0.10
CA PHE A 47 -1.40 -2.38 0.72
C PHE A 47 -1.15 -1.26 1.73
N ASP A 48 -0.28 -1.51 2.71
CA ASP A 48 0.13 -0.48 3.66
C ASP A 48 1.21 0.42 3.06
N TYR A 49 0.91 1.71 2.88
CA TYR A 49 1.86 2.68 2.33
C TYR A 49 3.02 2.98 3.27
N ARG A 50 2.83 2.78 4.58
CA ARG A 50 3.85 3.03 5.62
C ARG A 50 4.51 4.41 5.54
N PHE A 51 3.75 5.43 5.15
CA PHE A 51 4.22 6.81 5.28
C PHE A 51 4.52 7.12 6.75
N GLU A 52 5.60 7.89 6.96
CA GLU A 52 5.92 8.41 8.28
C GLU A 52 4.88 9.45 8.69
N VAL A 53 4.61 9.50 9.99
CA VAL A 53 3.60 10.42 10.51
C VAL A 53 4.17 11.84 10.49
N ASP A 54 3.48 12.76 9.82
CA ASP A 54 3.79 14.18 9.84
C ASP A 54 3.44 14.77 11.20
N GLN A 55 4.39 15.53 11.75
CA GLN A 55 4.20 16.20 13.03
C GLN A 55 3.42 17.51 12.88
N ASN A 56 3.35 18.07 11.66
CA ASN A 56 2.56 19.25 11.38
C ASN A 56 1.12 18.86 11.01
N ASP A 57 0.18 19.17 11.90
CA ASP A 57 -1.24 18.87 11.70
C ASP A 57 -1.83 19.48 10.42
N GLU A 58 -1.28 20.59 9.92
CA GLU A 58 -1.74 21.24 8.69
C GLU A 58 -1.36 20.48 7.41
N LEU A 59 -0.38 19.58 7.48
CA LEU A 59 0.12 18.80 6.34
C LEU A 59 -0.44 17.38 6.30
N LYS A 60 -1.22 16.98 7.32
CA LYS A 60 -1.77 15.63 7.42
C LYS A 60 -2.84 15.37 6.37
N VAL A 61 -2.66 14.30 5.60
CA VAL A 61 -3.62 13.88 4.58
C VAL A 61 -4.54 12.80 5.17
N PRO A 62 -5.87 12.98 5.19
CA PRO A 62 -6.76 12.00 5.79
C PRO A 62 -6.81 10.69 4.99
N TYR A 63 -6.78 9.56 5.67
CA TYR A 63 -7.13 8.27 5.08
C TYR A 63 -8.64 8.12 4.95
N LEU A 64 -9.08 7.59 3.81
CA LEU A 64 -10.48 7.24 3.52
C LEU A 64 -10.67 5.74 3.29
N CYS A 65 -9.78 4.90 3.82
CA CYS A 65 -9.76 3.47 3.53
C CYS A 65 -10.91 2.65 4.14
N GLY A 66 -11.75 3.23 5.00
CA GLY A 66 -12.92 2.55 5.59
C GLY A 66 -12.61 1.43 6.60
N ALA A 67 -11.35 1.12 6.87
CA ALA A 67 -10.98 0.07 7.81
C ALA A 67 -11.41 0.41 9.26
N PRO A 68 -11.91 -0.56 10.06
CA PRO A 68 -12.31 -0.32 11.45
C PRO A 68 -11.19 0.23 12.34
N ASN A 69 -9.94 -0.11 12.00
CA ASN A 69 -8.71 0.31 12.68
C ASN A 69 -7.95 1.41 11.90
N CYS A 70 -8.65 2.25 11.13
CA CYS A 70 -8.02 3.31 10.33
C CYS A 70 -7.15 4.25 11.19
N ARG A 71 -5.90 4.49 10.76
CA ARG A 71 -4.96 5.44 11.39
C ARG A 71 -5.36 6.92 11.24
N LYS A 72 -6.47 7.19 10.54
CA LYS A 72 -7.05 8.51 10.23
C LYS A 72 -6.24 9.37 9.27
N PHE A 73 -4.92 9.33 9.33
CA PHE A 73 -4.04 10.13 8.47
C PHE A 73 -2.94 9.29 7.84
N MET A 74 -2.56 9.69 6.63
CA MET A 74 -1.58 9.01 5.79
C MET A 74 -0.16 9.25 6.26
N ASN A 75 0.15 10.53 6.36
CA ASN A 75 1.24 11.14 7.07
C ASN A 75 0.60 11.86 8.26
#